data_AF-A0AAE9A5G8-F1
#
_entry.id   AF-A0AAE9A5G8-F1
#
_cell.length_a   1.000
_cell.length_b   1.000
_cell.length_c   1.000
_cell.angle_alpha   90.00
_cell.angle_beta   90.00
_cell.angle_gamma   90.00
#
_symmetry.space_group_name_H-M   'P 1'
#
loop_
_entity.id
_entity.type
_entity.pdbx_description
1 polymer ?
#
loop_
_entity_poly.entity_id
_entity_poly.type
_entity_poly.pdbx_seq_one_letter_code
_entity_poly.pdbx_strand_id
1 'polypeptide(L)'
;MVDSNQNPASDCEDNNDTSCPHEKSDGSSCLCRPCRLWKCLKFGMTTRKFQYGRDQLIPTSPPSYLGRPEFLMFCDPRPSNLITFIDVHKLISEASRLLNSGCESPLIAETQLEKLSLGFNFLKLDSENLKFFRKFGRVEFIDVVEYYFISVIKWIMRFDKFQLLERDVQMKLLNSIWHVFMKFHTCSSTATFRRVYKNSKPYQKFFRNVCMDKDRASFDTTWISDLPKEYVSMYIKSQRVLEDEQVLSEDLHFYYTEKMRNSRYAKRLAELLKVNNTMQKSIWKSRPLRDLNRVFNVVKVGFSHPQMFEDSAFCTGFEN
;
A
#
# COMPACT_ATOMS: atom_id res chain seq x y z
N MET A 1 12.56 21.91 21.93
CA MET A 1 13.68 22.69 22.48
C MET A 1 14.84 22.51 21.52
N VAL A 2 15.20 23.55 20.78
CA VAL A 2 16.43 23.57 19.96
C VAL A 2 17.41 24.42 20.77
N ASP A 3 18.56 23.86 21.11
CA ASP A 3 19.56 24.52 21.93
C ASP A 3 19.97 25.86 21.33
N SER A 4 19.97 26.90 22.16
CA SER A 4 20.12 28.30 21.75
C SER A 4 21.56 28.68 21.35
N ASN A 5 22.46 27.70 21.19
CA ASN A 5 23.89 27.92 20.96
C ASN A 5 24.45 27.23 19.71
N GLN A 6 23.62 26.68 18.82
CA GLN A 6 24.09 26.16 17.54
C GLN A 6 23.87 27.19 16.43
N ASN A 7 24.96 27.52 15.71
CA ASN A 7 24.91 28.37 14.53
C ASN A 7 24.23 27.60 13.38
N PRO A 8 22.99 27.92 12.98
CA PRO A 8 22.26 27.17 11.95
C PRO A 8 22.97 27.19 10.60
N ALA A 9 23.86 28.16 10.36
CA ALA A 9 24.64 28.26 9.13
C ALA A 9 25.66 27.12 8.94
N SER A 10 25.89 26.28 9.96
CA SER A 10 26.76 25.09 9.84
C SER A 10 26.20 24.02 8.90
N ASP A 11 24.89 24.00 8.65
CA ASP A 11 24.21 23.00 7.80
C ASP A 11 24.10 23.47 6.33
N CYS A 12 24.91 24.45 5.92
CA CYS A 12 24.97 24.92 4.53
C CYS A 12 25.95 24.02 3.74
N GLU A 13 25.45 23.32 2.70
CA GLU A 13 26.23 22.35 1.91
C GLU A 13 27.28 22.99 0.96
N ASP A 14 27.30 24.31 0.81
CA ASP A 14 28.32 25.00 0.02
C ASP A 14 29.62 25.19 0.82
N ASN A 15 30.52 24.21 0.67
CA ASN A 15 31.98 24.22 0.88
C ASN A 15 32.59 25.25 1.86
N ASN A 16 33.00 24.79 3.04
CA ASN A 16 34.18 25.20 3.85
C ASN A 16 34.47 26.69 4.13
N ASP A 17 33.63 27.62 3.72
CA ASP A 17 33.66 29.01 4.15
C ASP A 17 32.33 29.33 4.82
N THR A 18 32.38 29.75 6.08
CA THR A 18 31.21 30.13 6.91
C THR A 18 30.48 31.41 6.41
N SER A 19 30.56 31.71 5.12
CA SER A 19 30.01 32.91 4.49
C SER A 19 29.42 32.59 3.10
N CYS A 20 28.09 32.48 3.02
CA CYS A 20 27.37 32.71 1.74
C CYS A 20 27.84 34.09 1.23
N PRO A 21 28.34 34.23 -0.01
CA PRO A 21 28.84 35.51 -0.51
C PRO A 21 27.77 36.57 -0.31
N HIS A 22 28.11 37.55 0.53
CA HIS A 22 27.13 38.35 1.25
C HIS A 22 26.34 39.32 0.36
N GLU A 23 26.79 39.51 -0.89
CA GLU A 23 26.13 40.28 -1.93
C GLU A 23 26.53 39.68 -3.28
N LYS A 24 25.57 39.16 -4.05
CA LYS A 24 25.72 39.21 -5.51
C LYS A 24 25.47 40.65 -5.91
N SER A 25 26.28 41.19 -6.82
CA SER A 25 26.32 42.56 -7.32
C SER A 25 25.06 43.04 -8.05
N ASP A 26 23.90 42.47 -7.73
CA ASP A 26 22.61 42.72 -8.39
C ASP A 26 21.42 42.68 -7.41
N GLY A 27 21.64 42.96 -6.11
CA GLY A 27 20.57 43.14 -5.12
C GLY A 27 19.71 41.91 -4.79
N SER A 28 20.07 40.71 -5.28
CA SER A 28 19.30 39.49 -5.04
C SER A 28 19.71 38.79 -3.73
N SER A 29 18.74 38.51 -2.86
CA SER A 29 18.97 37.91 -1.53
C SER A 29 19.45 36.45 -1.60
N CYS A 30 20.44 36.05 -0.79
CA CYS A 30 20.87 34.64 -0.61
C CYS A 30 19.63 33.75 -0.30
N LEU A 31 19.48 32.65 -1.08
CA LEU A 31 18.34 31.72 -1.02
C LEU A 31 18.54 30.59 0.03
N CYS A 32 19.71 30.51 0.65
CA CYS A 32 20.01 29.52 1.68
C CYS A 32 19.17 29.77 2.93
N ARG A 33 18.28 28.81 3.24
CA ARG A 33 17.38 28.86 4.41
C ARG A 33 18.14 28.91 5.73
N PRO A 34 19.17 28.08 5.98
CA PRO A 34 20.01 28.18 7.17
C PRO A 34 20.64 29.57 7.37
N CYS A 35 21.29 30.13 6.34
CA CYS A 35 21.92 31.45 6.41
C CYS A 35 20.90 32.58 6.64
N ARG A 36 19.73 32.50 6.00
CA ARG A 36 18.63 33.46 6.21
C ARG A 36 18.10 33.42 7.64
N LEU A 37 17.91 32.21 8.20
CA LEU A 37 17.47 32.03 9.57
C LEU A 37 18.50 32.61 10.56
N TRP A 38 19.79 32.35 10.35
CA TRP A 38 20.85 32.94 11.18
C TRP A 38 20.85 34.47 11.13
N LYS A 39 20.67 35.07 9.94
CA LYS A 39 20.52 36.52 9.80
C LYS A 39 19.32 37.04 10.61
N CYS A 40 18.15 36.41 10.52
CA CYS A 40 16.98 36.79 11.31
C CYS A 40 17.27 36.78 12.82
N LEU A 41 17.96 35.76 13.31
CA LEU A 41 18.38 35.67 14.72
C LEU A 41 19.39 36.78 15.08
N LYS A 42 20.38 37.06 14.23
CA LYS A 42 21.38 38.13 14.44
C LYS A 42 20.74 39.53 14.50
N PHE A 43 19.68 39.76 13.73
CA PHE A 43 18.88 40.98 13.78
C PHE A 43 17.87 41.02 14.95
N GLY A 44 17.98 40.07 15.90
CA GLY A 44 17.21 40.09 17.15
C GLY A 44 15.81 39.49 17.05
N MET A 45 15.47 38.81 15.95
CA MET A 45 14.21 38.06 15.88
C MET A 45 14.25 36.88 16.83
N THR A 46 13.16 36.65 17.55
CA THR A 46 13.03 35.54 18.50
C THR A 46 11.73 34.78 18.26
N THR A 47 11.80 33.46 18.34
CA THR A 47 10.63 32.58 18.23
C THR A 47 9.68 32.73 19.42
N ARG A 48 10.12 33.31 20.55
CA ARG A 48 9.30 33.55 21.74
C ARG A 48 8.12 34.50 21.49
N LYS A 49 8.21 35.33 20.45
CA LYS A 49 7.16 36.30 20.06
C LYS A 49 6.30 35.80 18.89
N PHE A 50 6.51 34.57 18.43
CA PHE A 50 5.68 34.01 17.36
C PHE A 50 4.28 33.74 17.90
N GLN A 51 3.29 34.29 17.22
CA GLN A 51 1.89 34.09 17.55
C GLN A 51 1.40 32.92 16.71
N TYR A 52 1.02 31.82 17.35
CA TYR A 52 0.48 30.65 16.70
C TYR A 52 -1.06 30.71 16.72
N GLY A 53 -1.71 30.25 15.65
CA GLY A 53 -3.17 30.10 15.60
C GLY A 53 -3.98 31.40 15.45
N ARG A 54 -3.40 32.49 14.93
CA ARG A 54 -4.14 33.75 14.70
C ARG A 54 -5.01 33.75 13.43
N ASP A 55 -4.79 32.80 12.53
CA ASP A 55 -5.64 32.61 11.34
C ASP A 55 -6.63 31.46 11.57
N GLN A 56 -7.47 31.55 12.59
CA GLN A 56 -8.82 30.98 12.48
C GLN A 56 -9.69 32.02 11.77
N LEU A 57 -9.37 32.27 10.50
CA LEU A 57 -10.27 32.99 9.63
C LEU A 57 -11.55 32.15 9.56
N ILE A 58 -12.66 32.80 9.88
CA ILE A 58 -14.06 32.37 9.68
C ILE A 58 -14.14 31.25 8.64
N PRO A 59 -14.81 30.12 8.90
CA PRO A 59 -14.93 29.02 7.94
C PRO A 59 -15.30 29.56 6.55
N THR A 60 -14.34 29.63 5.63
CA THR A 60 -14.48 30.30 4.31
C THR A 60 -15.30 29.46 3.34
N SER A 61 -15.68 28.25 3.76
CA SER A 61 -16.47 27.35 2.98
C SER A 61 -17.36 26.53 3.92
N PRO A 62 -18.62 26.24 3.53
CA PRO A 62 -19.50 25.41 4.33
C PRO A 62 -18.97 23.97 4.66
N PRO A 63 -18.04 23.35 3.90
CA PRO A 63 -17.28 22.16 4.33
C PRO A 63 -16.53 22.33 5.66
N SER A 64 -15.88 23.49 5.82
CA SER A 64 -15.09 23.82 7.01
C SER A 64 -15.99 24.05 8.23
N TYR A 65 -17.22 24.51 8.01
CA TYR A 65 -18.22 24.74 9.05
C TYR A 65 -18.84 23.43 9.57
N LEU A 66 -19.09 22.48 8.66
CA LEU A 66 -19.70 21.20 8.99
C LEU A 66 -18.68 20.11 9.40
N GLY A 67 -17.38 20.42 9.35
CA GLY A 67 -16.31 19.42 9.52
C GLY A 67 -16.37 18.30 8.48
N ARG A 68 -17.07 18.53 7.36
CA ARG A 68 -17.26 17.57 6.27
C ARG A 68 -16.47 18.05 5.07
N PRO A 69 -15.64 17.18 4.45
CA PRO A 69 -15.00 17.50 3.18
C PRO A 69 -16.02 17.98 2.14
N GLU A 70 -15.62 18.89 1.25
CA GLU A 70 -16.51 19.52 0.27
C GLU A 70 -17.27 18.51 -0.61
N PHE A 71 -16.65 17.38 -0.89
CA PHE A 71 -17.26 16.28 -1.65
C PHE A 71 -18.34 15.48 -0.89
N LEU A 72 -18.53 15.69 0.43
CA LEU A 72 -19.57 15.04 1.26
C LEU A 72 -20.69 16.00 1.68
N MET A 73 -20.66 17.25 1.20
CA MET A 73 -21.61 18.31 1.54
C MET A 73 -23.04 18.06 1.06
N PHE A 74 -23.18 17.50 -0.13
CA PHE A 74 -24.48 17.28 -0.79
C PHE A 74 -24.93 15.82 -0.73
N CYS A 75 -24.16 14.97 -0.05
CA CYS A 75 -24.57 13.63 0.30
C CYS A 75 -25.28 13.71 1.65
N ASP A 76 -26.61 13.68 1.60
CA ASP A 76 -27.44 13.27 2.74
C ASP A 76 -27.88 11.82 2.52
N PRO A 77 -26.96 10.83 2.57
CA PRO A 77 -27.40 9.46 2.64
C PRO A 77 -28.10 9.40 3.99
N ARG A 78 -29.43 9.25 4.02
CA ARG A 78 -30.10 8.72 5.20
C ARG A 78 -29.27 7.49 5.60
N PRO A 79 -28.46 7.56 6.67
CA PRO A 79 -27.39 6.60 6.82
C PRO A 79 -28.05 5.26 7.06
N SER A 80 -28.03 4.41 6.04
CA SER A 80 -28.47 3.04 6.21
C SER A 80 -27.46 2.41 7.14
N ASN A 81 -27.92 1.93 8.29
CA ASN A 81 -27.10 1.11 9.18
C ASN A 81 -26.93 -0.31 8.63
N LEU A 82 -27.41 -0.59 7.40
CA LEU A 82 -27.23 -1.86 6.73
C LEU A 82 -25.77 -2.02 6.32
N ILE A 83 -25.08 -2.90 7.04
CA ILE A 83 -23.73 -3.36 6.71
C ILE A 83 -23.87 -4.60 5.83
N THR A 84 -23.16 -4.64 4.71
CA THR A 84 -23.04 -5.86 3.93
C THR A 84 -22.13 -6.83 4.67
N PHE A 85 -22.72 -7.90 5.21
CA PHE A 85 -21.95 -8.91 5.94
C PHE A 85 -21.46 -10.02 5.00
N ILE A 86 -20.15 -10.28 5.03
CA ILE A 86 -19.48 -11.37 4.31
C ILE A 86 -19.07 -12.44 5.31
N ASP A 87 -19.73 -13.58 5.24
CA ASP A 87 -19.36 -14.73 6.03
C ASP A 87 -18.22 -15.53 5.36
N VAL A 88 -17.07 -15.58 6.02
CA VAL A 88 -15.89 -16.36 5.62
C VAL A 88 -15.69 -17.62 6.48
N HIS A 89 -16.67 -18.03 7.30
CA HIS A 89 -16.53 -19.16 8.21
C HIS A 89 -16.20 -20.47 7.48
N LYS A 90 -16.79 -20.69 6.29
CA LYS A 90 -16.45 -21.83 5.43
C LYS A 90 -14.99 -21.80 4.97
N LEU A 91 -14.49 -20.62 4.60
CA LEU A 91 -13.10 -20.43 4.19
C LEU A 91 -12.13 -20.70 5.34
N ILE A 92 -12.44 -20.23 6.55
CA ILE A 92 -11.63 -20.49 7.75
C ILE A 92 -11.67 -21.96 8.16
N SER A 93 -12.83 -22.61 8.05
CA SER A 93 -12.97 -24.04 8.27
C SER A 93 -12.12 -24.83 7.28
N GLU A 94 -12.13 -24.44 6.01
CA GLU A 94 -11.33 -25.08 4.96
C GLU A 94 -9.83 -24.85 5.17
N ALA A 95 -9.43 -23.64 5.56
CA ALA A 95 -8.06 -23.34 5.95
C ALA A 95 -7.60 -24.23 7.11
N SER A 96 -8.42 -24.36 8.15
CA SER A 96 -8.15 -25.24 9.29
C SER A 96 -8.03 -26.70 8.88
N ARG A 97 -8.87 -27.16 7.94
CA ARG A 97 -8.79 -28.50 7.35
C ARG A 97 -7.44 -28.72 6.64
N LEU A 98 -7.02 -27.79 5.78
CA LEU A 98 -5.75 -27.87 5.05
C LEU A 98 -4.53 -27.86 5.98
N LEU A 99 -4.59 -27.01 7.00
CA LEU A 99 -3.61 -26.94 8.07
C LEU A 99 -3.48 -28.28 8.82
N ASN A 100 -4.58 -29.03 8.99
CA ASN A 100 -4.59 -30.36 9.60
C ASN A 100 -4.12 -31.48 8.65
N SER A 101 -4.48 -31.42 7.37
CA SER A 101 -4.18 -32.47 6.40
C SER A 101 -2.76 -32.40 5.82
N GLY A 102 -2.08 -31.26 5.91
CA GLY A 102 -0.78 -31.04 5.27
C GLY A 102 -0.88 -30.79 3.76
N CYS A 103 0.27 -30.78 3.08
CA CYS A 103 0.33 -30.56 1.63
C CYS A 103 -0.08 -31.81 0.84
N GLU A 104 -0.91 -31.61 -0.20
CA GLU A 104 -1.37 -32.65 -1.14
C GLU A 104 -0.22 -33.37 -1.89
N SER A 105 0.97 -32.76 -1.99
CA SER A 105 2.13 -33.37 -2.67
C SER A 105 3.45 -32.99 -2.00
N PRO A 106 4.28 -33.96 -1.60
CA PRO A 106 5.60 -33.69 -1.04
C PRO A 106 6.54 -33.14 -2.12
N LEU A 107 7.04 -31.91 -1.93
CA LEU A 107 8.12 -31.38 -2.74
C LEU A 107 9.45 -31.68 -2.05
N ILE A 108 10.29 -32.43 -2.73
CA ILE A 108 11.66 -32.70 -2.31
C ILE A 108 12.54 -31.64 -2.94
N ALA A 109 13.28 -30.92 -2.11
CA ALA A 109 14.28 -29.96 -2.54
C ALA A 109 15.40 -29.91 -1.49
N GLU A 110 16.60 -29.50 -1.89
CA GLU A 110 17.77 -29.50 -1.01
C GLU A 110 17.65 -28.44 0.07
N THR A 111 16.95 -27.33 -0.23
CA THR A 111 16.76 -26.22 0.70
C THR A 111 15.30 -25.84 0.86
N GLN A 112 14.96 -25.26 2.02
CA GLN A 112 13.62 -24.74 2.29
C GLN A 112 13.21 -23.63 1.32
N LEU A 113 14.16 -22.79 0.91
CA LEU A 113 13.92 -21.72 -0.05
C LEU A 113 13.58 -22.27 -1.43
N GLU A 114 14.24 -23.35 -1.84
CA GLU A 114 13.95 -24.04 -3.09
C GLU A 114 12.56 -24.68 -3.05
N LYS A 115 12.18 -25.34 -1.94
CA LYS A 115 10.79 -25.85 -1.75
C LYS A 115 9.75 -24.75 -1.93
N LEU A 116 9.97 -23.59 -1.32
CA LEU A 116 9.08 -22.43 -1.42
C LEU A 116 9.06 -21.84 -2.84
N SER A 117 10.20 -21.79 -3.51
CA SER A 117 10.32 -21.31 -4.90
C SER A 117 9.59 -22.24 -5.88
N LEU A 118 9.75 -23.57 -5.72
CA LEU A 118 9.00 -24.56 -6.49
C LEU A 118 7.50 -24.45 -6.24
N GLY A 119 7.10 -24.26 -4.98
CA GLY A 119 5.71 -24.02 -4.59
C GLY A 119 5.12 -22.73 -5.18
N PHE A 120 5.94 -21.73 -5.52
CA PHE A 120 5.48 -20.50 -6.16
C PHE A 120 5.20 -20.67 -7.66
N ASN A 121 5.79 -21.67 -8.32
CA ASN A 121 5.59 -21.88 -9.76
C ASN A 121 4.12 -22.10 -10.13
N PHE A 122 3.32 -22.71 -9.24
CA PHE A 122 1.88 -22.93 -9.45
C PHE A 122 1.05 -21.63 -9.42
N LEU A 123 1.64 -20.52 -8.94
CA LEU A 123 0.99 -19.22 -8.86
C LEU A 123 1.43 -18.29 -9.99
N LYS A 124 2.44 -18.66 -10.79
CA LYS A 124 2.93 -17.83 -11.90
C LYS A 124 1.79 -17.46 -12.84
N LEU A 125 1.89 -16.24 -13.39
CA LEU A 125 0.95 -15.74 -14.37
C LEU A 125 0.91 -16.69 -15.57
N ASP A 126 -0.26 -17.26 -15.83
CA ASP A 126 -0.57 -17.97 -17.06
C ASP A 126 -0.95 -16.93 -18.12
N SER A 127 -0.01 -16.65 -19.02
CA SER A 127 -0.20 -15.68 -20.11
C SER A 127 -1.16 -16.17 -21.19
N GLU A 128 -1.44 -17.47 -21.26
CA GLU A 128 -2.32 -18.05 -22.28
C GLU A 128 -3.79 -17.93 -21.87
N ASN A 129 -4.08 -18.06 -20.57
CA ASN A 129 -5.44 -18.00 -20.02
C ASN A 129 -5.80 -16.63 -19.41
N LEU A 130 -5.29 -15.54 -20.00
CA LEU A 130 -5.56 -14.19 -19.50
C LEU A 130 -7.01 -13.76 -19.74
N LYS A 131 -7.66 -13.30 -18.66
CA LYS A 131 -9.03 -12.75 -18.70
C LYS A 131 -9.03 -11.27 -18.35
N PHE A 132 -10.01 -10.54 -18.85
CA PHE A 132 -10.24 -9.13 -18.48
C PHE A 132 -11.51 -9.03 -17.66
N PHE A 133 -11.46 -8.40 -16.48
CA PHE A 133 -12.67 -8.10 -15.72
C PHE A 133 -13.49 -7.02 -16.44
N ARG A 134 -14.74 -7.34 -16.81
CA ARG A 134 -15.71 -6.36 -17.31
C ARG A 134 -16.50 -5.71 -16.16
N LYS A 135 -16.76 -6.47 -15.10
CA LYS A 135 -17.40 -6.04 -13.87
C LYS A 135 -16.65 -6.65 -12.69
N PHE A 136 -16.40 -5.86 -11.66
CA PHE A 136 -15.83 -6.32 -10.40
C PHE A 136 -16.75 -5.89 -9.26
N GLY A 137 -17.36 -6.85 -8.59
CA GLY A 137 -18.25 -6.64 -7.46
C GLY A 137 -18.01 -7.64 -6.33
N ARG A 138 -19.05 -7.93 -5.56
CA ARG A 138 -18.97 -8.79 -4.37
C ARG A 138 -18.48 -10.21 -4.67
N VAL A 139 -18.97 -10.81 -5.76
CA VAL A 139 -18.65 -12.21 -6.11
C VAL A 139 -17.18 -12.34 -6.49
N GLU A 140 -16.71 -11.46 -7.36
CA GLU A 140 -15.30 -11.42 -7.78
C GLU A 140 -14.38 -11.10 -6.61
N PHE A 141 -14.81 -10.23 -5.70
CA PHE A 141 -14.08 -9.93 -4.48
C PHE A 141 -13.90 -11.17 -3.59
N ILE A 142 -14.98 -11.89 -3.29
CA ILE A 142 -14.93 -13.10 -2.45
C ILE A 142 -14.04 -14.17 -3.10
N ASP A 143 -14.18 -14.40 -4.40
CA ASP A 143 -13.38 -15.37 -5.14
C ASP A 143 -11.86 -15.02 -5.12
N VAL A 144 -11.50 -13.74 -5.18
CA VAL A 144 -10.11 -13.30 -5.02
C VAL A 144 -9.60 -13.58 -3.61
N VAL A 145 -10.41 -13.29 -2.58
CA VAL A 145 -10.06 -13.55 -1.19
C VAL A 145 -9.84 -15.04 -0.94
N GLU A 146 -10.78 -15.88 -1.37
CA GLU A 146 -10.70 -17.34 -1.23
C GLU A 146 -9.46 -17.89 -1.94
N TYR A 147 -9.24 -17.48 -3.18
CA TYR A 147 -8.07 -17.91 -3.96
C TYR A 147 -6.77 -17.59 -3.22
N TYR A 148 -6.54 -16.33 -2.85
CA TYR A 148 -5.26 -15.95 -2.25
C TYR A 148 -5.07 -16.55 -0.85
N PHE A 149 -6.12 -16.64 -0.05
CA PHE A 149 -6.02 -17.24 1.27
C PHE A 149 -5.62 -18.72 1.17
N ILE A 150 -6.30 -19.50 0.33
CA ILE A 150 -5.98 -20.92 0.10
C ILE A 150 -4.61 -21.10 -0.57
N SER A 151 -4.27 -20.28 -1.56
CA SER A 151 -2.96 -20.33 -2.23
C SER A 151 -1.81 -20.10 -1.26
N VAL A 152 -1.95 -19.13 -0.35
CA VAL A 152 -0.95 -18.82 0.66
C VAL A 152 -0.80 -19.96 1.65
N ILE A 153 -1.89 -20.59 2.08
CA ILE A 153 -1.85 -21.79 2.93
C ILE A 153 -1.10 -22.90 2.22
N LYS A 154 -1.48 -23.23 0.98
CA LYS A 154 -0.82 -24.29 0.20
C LYS A 154 0.65 -23.99 -0.07
N TRP A 155 1.03 -22.72 -0.16
CA TRP A 155 2.42 -22.30 -0.34
C TRP A 155 3.23 -22.38 0.96
N ILE A 156 2.76 -21.75 2.04
CA ILE A 156 3.51 -21.67 3.32
C ILE A 156 3.56 -23.01 4.04
N MET A 157 2.56 -23.89 3.84
CA MET A 157 2.59 -25.25 4.36
C MET A 157 3.74 -26.09 3.80
N ARG A 158 4.39 -25.66 2.72
CA ARG A 158 5.62 -26.32 2.19
C ARG A 158 6.88 -25.96 2.98
N PHE A 159 6.80 -24.99 3.89
CA PHE A 159 7.88 -24.63 4.78
C PHE A 159 7.81 -25.46 6.05
N ASP A 160 8.80 -26.34 6.25
CA ASP A 160 8.75 -27.34 7.32
C ASP A 160 8.68 -26.67 8.71
N LYS A 161 9.40 -25.55 8.91
CA LYS A 161 9.36 -24.82 10.19
C LYS A 161 8.00 -24.18 10.48
N PHE A 162 7.22 -23.83 9.45
CA PHE A 162 5.87 -23.33 9.67
C PHE A 162 4.96 -24.44 10.19
N GLN A 163 5.11 -25.67 9.68
CA GLN A 163 4.32 -26.82 10.14
C GLN A 163 4.55 -27.16 11.61
N LEU A 164 5.73 -26.85 12.16
CA LEU A 164 6.08 -27.07 13.56
C LEU A 164 5.46 -26.05 14.53
N LEU A 165 4.92 -24.95 14.02
CA LEU A 165 4.30 -23.92 14.86
C LEU A 165 2.95 -24.41 15.41
N GLU A 166 2.58 -23.88 16.58
CA GLU A 166 1.25 -24.08 17.15
C GLU A 166 0.16 -23.57 16.19
N ARG A 167 -1.01 -24.22 16.25
CA ARG A 167 -2.08 -23.99 15.29
C ARG A 167 -2.60 -22.56 15.30
N ASP A 168 -2.70 -21.97 16.48
CA ASP A 168 -3.14 -20.58 16.64
C ASP A 168 -2.12 -19.61 16.02
N VAL A 169 -0.82 -19.87 16.17
CA VAL A 169 0.27 -19.09 15.59
C VAL A 169 0.25 -19.20 14.07
N GLN A 170 0.05 -20.39 13.52
CA GLN A 170 -0.10 -20.59 12.08
C GLN A 170 -1.26 -19.77 11.51
N MET A 171 -2.43 -19.81 12.16
CA MET A 171 -3.60 -19.05 11.72
C MET A 171 -3.38 -17.54 11.83
N LYS A 172 -2.75 -17.06 12.92
CA LYS A 172 -2.38 -15.64 13.08
C LYS A 172 -1.45 -15.19 11.95
N LEU A 173 -0.41 -15.97 11.65
CA LEU A 173 0.51 -15.68 10.55
C LEU A 173 -0.20 -15.66 9.19
N LEU A 174 -1.12 -16.59 8.94
CA LEU A 174 -1.92 -16.63 7.72
C LEU A 174 -2.77 -15.38 7.56
N ASN A 175 -3.49 -14.97 8.61
CA ASN A 175 -4.29 -13.74 8.63
C ASN A 175 -3.43 -12.51 8.31
N SER A 176 -2.19 -12.47 8.81
CA SER A 176 -1.26 -11.36 8.56
C SER A 176 -0.60 -11.39 7.17
N ILE A 177 -0.35 -12.56 6.57
CA ILE A 177 0.49 -12.65 5.38
C ILE A 177 -0.28 -12.72 4.06
N TRP A 178 -1.52 -13.23 4.04
CA TRP A 178 -2.19 -13.57 2.78
C TRP A 178 -2.41 -12.36 1.85
N HIS A 179 -2.78 -11.21 2.43
CA HIS A 179 -3.04 -9.97 1.70
C HIS A 179 -1.72 -9.29 1.28
N VAL A 180 -0.65 -9.44 2.09
CA VAL A 180 0.70 -9.00 1.71
C VAL A 180 1.21 -9.81 0.53
N PHE A 181 1.02 -11.13 0.58
CA PHE A 181 1.36 -12.02 -0.51
C PHE A 181 0.57 -11.70 -1.77
N MET A 182 -0.74 -11.42 -1.65
CA MET A 182 -1.56 -10.95 -2.77
C MET A 182 -0.94 -9.71 -3.43
N LYS A 183 -0.58 -8.69 -2.65
CA LYS A 183 0.06 -7.47 -3.19
C LYS A 183 1.39 -7.78 -3.89
N PHE A 184 2.24 -8.60 -3.28
CA PHE A 184 3.51 -9.02 -3.87
C PHE A 184 3.27 -9.74 -5.21
N HIS A 185 2.36 -10.70 -5.20
CA HIS A 185 1.99 -11.48 -6.37
C HIS A 185 1.46 -10.58 -7.48
N THR A 186 0.53 -9.66 -7.18
CA THR A 186 0.01 -8.68 -8.15
C THR A 186 1.12 -7.85 -8.79
N CYS A 187 2.08 -7.37 -8.00
CA CYS A 187 3.22 -6.61 -8.53
C CYS A 187 4.07 -7.48 -9.47
N SER A 188 4.38 -8.71 -9.05
CA SER A 188 5.17 -9.67 -9.83
C SER A 188 4.48 -10.08 -11.14
N SER A 189 3.19 -10.42 -11.08
CA SER A 189 2.36 -10.74 -12.25
C SER A 189 2.25 -9.56 -13.21
N THR A 190 2.02 -8.35 -12.68
CA THR A 190 1.94 -7.13 -13.50
C THR A 190 3.28 -6.82 -14.17
N ALA A 191 4.40 -6.94 -13.47
CA ALA A 191 5.72 -6.74 -14.05
C ALA A 191 6.02 -7.77 -15.16
N THR A 192 5.67 -9.05 -14.92
CA THR A 192 5.79 -10.12 -15.93
C THR A 192 4.93 -9.81 -17.17
N PHE A 193 3.67 -9.40 -16.95
CA PHE A 193 2.78 -9.02 -18.03
C PHE A 193 3.35 -7.84 -18.85
N ARG A 194 3.82 -6.77 -18.21
CA ARG A 194 4.39 -5.60 -18.89
C ARG A 194 5.61 -5.95 -19.75
N ARG A 195 6.42 -6.92 -19.30
CA ARG A 195 7.56 -7.43 -20.07
C ARG A 195 7.14 -8.15 -21.35
N VAL A 196 6.06 -8.93 -21.28
CA VAL A 196 5.53 -9.67 -22.43
C VAL A 196 4.75 -8.74 -23.37
N TYR A 197 3.96 -7.80 -22.82
CA TYR A 197 3.08 -6.89 -23.54
C TYR A 197 3.55 -5.44 -23.42
N LYS A 198 4.41 -5.02 -24.35
CA LYS A 198 5.05 -3.68 -24.36
C LYS A 198 4.08 -2.50 -24.47
N ASN A 199 2.88 -2.71 -25.00
CA ASN A 199 1.83 -1.68 -25.14
C ASN A 199 0.84 -1.68 -23.96
N SER A 200 1.26 -2.18 -22.80
CA SER A 200 0.43 -2.24 -21.60
C SER A 200 0.22 -0.83 -21.01
N LYS A 201 -0.99 -0.58 -20.53
CA LYS A 201 -1.34 0.71 -19.92
C LYS A 201 -0.85 0.75 -18.46
N PRO A 202 -0.40 1.90 -17.96
CA PRO A 202 0.19 1.99 -16.61
C PRO A 202 -0.78 1.62 -15.48
N TYR A 203 -2.09 1.76 -15.71
CA TYR A 203 -3.15 1.40 -14.75
C TYR A 203 -3.64 -0.05 -14.87
N GLN A 204 -3.16 -0.83 -15.85
CA GLN A 204 -3.49 -2.26 -15.93
C GLN A 204 -2.71 -3.01 -14.84
N LYS A 205 -3.46 -3.68 -13.96
CA LYS A 205 -2.91 -4.54 -12.89
C LYS A 205 -3.42 -5.97 -13.06
N PHE A 206 -2.55 -6.95 -12.81
CA PHE A 206 -2.84 -8.37 -12.96
C PHE A 206 -2.82 -9.11 -11.64
N PHE A 207 -3.87 -9.87 -11.37
CA PHE A 207 -3.92 -10.83 -10.27
C PHE A 207 -4.72 -12.05 -10.70
N ARG A 208 -4.26 -13.26 -10.35
CA ARG A 208 -4.93 -14.53 -10.70
C ARG A 208 -5.26 -14.63 -12.20
N ASN A 209 -4.31 -14.30 -13.08
CA ASN A 209 -4.51 -14.29 -14.55
C ASN A 209 -5.62 -13.34 -15.04
N VAL A 210 -6.11 -12.44 -14.18
CA VAL A 210 -7.12 -11.44 -14.55
C VAL A 210 -6.53 -10.03 -14.54
N CYS A 211 -6.79 -9.30 -15.62
CA CYS A 211 -6.47 -7.89 -15.75
C CYS A 211 -7.60 -7.02 -15.20
N MET A 212 -7.27 -6.10 -14.28
CA MET A 212 -8.07 -4.92 -14.00
C MET A 212 -7.66 -3.79 -14.93
N ASP A 213 -8.52 -3.48 -15.90
CA ASP A 213 -8.37 -2.33 -16.78
C ASP A 213 -9.43 -1.29 -16.41
N LYS A 214 -8.99 -0.13 -15.92
CA LYS A 214 -9.88 0.95 -15.46
C LYS A 214 -10.84 1.46 -16.55
N ASP A 215 -10.48 1.35 -17.84
CA ASP A 215 -11.33 1.83 -18.93
C ASP A 215 -12.41 0.81 -19.32
N ARG A 216 -12.17 -0.46 -19.02
CA ARG A 216 -13.03 -1.58 -19.43
C ARG A 216 -13.81 -2.19 -18.27
N ALA A 217 -13.30 -2.04 -17.04
CA ALA A 217 -13.86 -2.62 -15.83
C ALA A 217 -14.80 -1.64 -15.14
N SER A 218 -16.06 -2.03 -15.00
CA SER A 218 -16.99 -1.38 -14.10
C SER A 218 -16.79 -1.91 -12.67
N PHE A 219 -16.61 -1.01 -11.70
CA PHE A 219 -16.59 -1.36 -10.29
C PHE A 219 -18.01 -1.23 -9.72
N ASP A 220 -18.54 -2.33 -9.19
CA ASP A 220 -19.83 -2.33 -8.51
C ASP A 220 -19.63 -1.89 -7.07
N THR A 221 -20.08 -0.67 -6.74
CA THR A 221 -19.95 -0.09 -5.41
C THR A 221 -21.19 -0.30 -4.55
N THR A 222 -22.28 -0.81 -5.12
CA THR A 222 -23.60 -0.85 -4.45
C THR A 222 -23.61 -1.76 -3.23
N TRP A 223 -22.75 -2.78 -3.20
CA TRP A 223 -22.63 -3.72 -2.09
C TRP A 223 -21.71 -3.21 -0.97
N ILE A 224 -20.91 -2.17 -1.22
CA ILE A 224 -19.97 -1.62 -0.22
C ILE A 224 -20.37 -0.26 0.31
N SER A 225 -21.24 0.49 -0.36
CA SER A 225 -21.59 1.85 0.06
C SER A 225 -22.92 2.28 -0.52
N ASP A 226 -23.63 3.10 0.24
CA ASP A 226 -24.80 3.84 -0.24
C ASP A 226 -24.40 5.14 -0.96
N LEU A 227 -23.11 5.50 -0.93
CA LEU A 227 -22.62 6.69 -1.61
C LEU A 227 -22.55 6.48 -3.12
N PRO A 228 -22.73 7.55 -3.92
CA PRO A 228 -22.50 7.52 -5.35
C PRO A 228 -21.15 6.89 -5.73
N LYS A 229 -21.18 6.11 -6.82
CA LYS A 229 -20.04 5.33 -7.30
C LYS A 229 -18.78 6.16 -7.47
N GLU A 230 -18.91 7.42 -7.87
CA GLU A 230 -17.81 8.35 -8.12
C GLU A 230 -17.02 8.61 -6.83
N TYR A 231 -17.72 8.83 -5.71
CA TYR A 231 -17.11 9.09 -4.40
C TYR A 231 -16.45 7.84 -3.83
N VAL A 232 -17.15 6.71 -3.90
CA VAL A 232 -16.60 5.42 -3.46
C VAL A 232 -15.38 5.06 -4.30
N SER A 233 -15.43 5.32 -5.61
CA SER A 233 -14.29 5.12 -6.51
C SER A 233 -13.14 6.05 -6.17
N MET A 234 -13.40 7.32 -5.80
CA MET A 234 -12.35 8.25 -5.36
C MET A 234 -11.69 7.78 -4.06
N TYR A 235 -12.48 7.32 -3.10
CA TYR A 235 -11.99 6.75 -1.85
C TYR A 235 -11.15 5.48 -2.09
N ILE A 236 -11.66 4.51 -2.85
CA ILE A 236 -10.91 3.29 -3.21
C ILE A 236 -9.65 3.64 -4.00
N LYS A 237 -9.73 4.61 -4.93
CA LYS A 237 -8.55 5.10 -5.63
C LYS A 237 -7.57 5.74 -4.67
N SER A 238 -7.99 6.51 -3.67
CA SER A 238 -7.06 7.11 -2.70
C SER A 238 -6.33 6.04 -1.85
N GLN A 239 -6.98 4.92 -1.56
CA GLN A 239 -6.32 3.75 -0.98
C GLN A 239 -5.31 3.09 -1.95
N ARG A 240 -5.59 3.13 -3.26
CA ARG A 240 -4.73 2.60 -4.34
C ARG A 240 -3.66 3.56 -4.85
N VAL A 241 -3.81 4.88 -4.68
CA VAL A 241 -2.86 5.92 -5.09
C VAL A 241 -1.58 5.82 -4.25
N LEU A 242 -1.65 5.18 -3.09
CA LEU A 242 -0.51 4.74 -2.28
C LEU A 242 0.20 3.47 -2.81
N GLU A 243 -0.34 2.85 -3.87
CA GLU A 243 0.22 1.69 -4.57
C GLU A 243 0.76 2.05 -5.97
N ASP A 244 0.50 3.28 -6.47
CA ASP A 244 0.85 3.70 -7.83
C ASP A 244 2.24 4.39 -7.94
N GLU A 245 2.98 4.53 -6.84
CA GLU A 245 4.43 4.79 -6.91
C GLU A 245 5.22 3.47 -7.03
N GLN A 246 5.21 2.88 -8.22
CA GLN A 246 6.15 1.82 -8.58
C GLN A 246 6.86 2.13 -9.90
N VAL A 247 7.85 3.01 -9.84
CA VAL A 247 9.04 2.90 -10.72
C VAL A 247 10.02 1.96 -10.01
N LEU A 248 9.72 0.67 -10.01
CA LEU A 248 10.55 -0.35 -9.33
C LEU A 248 10.55 -1.63 -10.16
N SER A 249 11.21 -1.59 -11.32
CA SER A 249 11.54 -2.77 -12.13
C SER A 249 12.43 -2.42 -13.32
N GLU A 250 12.25 -1.25 -13.92
CA GLU A 250 12.87 -0.89 -15.21
C GLU A 250 14.33 -0.40 -15.06
N ASP A 251 14.63 0.39 -14.02
CA ASP A 251 15.99 0.91 -13.80
C ASP A 251 16.99 -0.17 -13.34
N LEU A 252 16.49 -1.24 -12.73
CA LEU A 252 17.32 -2.31 -12.17
C LEU A 252 17.70 -3.37 -13.21
N HIS A 253 16.92 -3.53 -14.27
CA HIS A 253 17.26 -4.45 -15.36
C HIS A 253 18.28 -3.80 -16.29
N PHE A 254 18.00 -2.59 -16.77
CA PHE A 254 18.83 -1.87 -17.74
C PHE A 254 20.26 -1.62 -17.24
N TYR A 255 20.44 -1.21 -15.98
CA TYR A 255 21.77 -0.97 -15.43
C TYR A 255 22.62 -2.26 -15.31
N TYR A 256 21.99 -3.41 -15.07
CA TYR A 256 22.70 -4.64 -14.73
C TYR A 256 22.90 -5.58 -15.93
N THR A 257 22.01 -5.57 -16.91
CA THR A 257 22.19 -6.33 -18.16
C THR A 257 23.12 -5.60 -19.12
N GLU A 258 22.97 -4.28 -19.26
CA GLU A 258 23.68 -3.52 -20.30
C GLU A 258 25.00 -2.90 -19.80
N LYS A 259 25.08 -2.44 -18.55
CA LYS A 259 26.20 -1.58 -18.10
C LYS A 259 27.35 -2.30 -17.38
N MET A 260 27.11 -3.40 -16.67
CA MET A 260 28.10 -3.95 -15.71
C MET A 260 28.47 -5.44 -15.84
N ARG A 261 27.77 -6.23 -16.66
CA ARG A 261 28.17 -7.60 -17.07
C ARG A 261 28.78 -8.55 -15.98
N ASN A 262 28.39 -8.54 -14.69
CA ASN A 262 28.61 -9.70 -13.77
C ASN A 262 27.89 -9.73 -12.38
N SER A 263 28.01 -10.87 -11.67
CA SER A 263 27.03 -11.67 -10.91
C SER A 263 27.00 -11.56 -9.35
N ARG A 264 26.55 -10.44 -8.75
CA ARG A 264 26.65 -10.25 -7.28
C ARG A 264 25.33 -10.28 -6.50
N TYR A 265 25.21 -11.25 -5.58
CA TYR A 265 24.08 -11.54 -4.68
C TYR A 265 23.73 -10.42 -3.68
N ALA A 266 24.73 -9.74 -3.10
CA ALA A 266 24.51 -8.69 -2.10
C ALA A 266 23.68 -7.51 -2.63
N LYS A 267 23.90 -7.14 -3.91
CA LYS A 267 23.12 -6.08 -4.55
C LYS A 267 21.69 -6.54 -4.82
N ARG A 268 21.45 -7.82 -5.14
CA ARG A 268 20.08 -8.38 -5.26
C ARG A 268 19.35 -8.37 -3.92
N LEU A 269 20.04 -8.71 -2.83
CA LEU A 269 19.47 -8.68 -1.48
C LEU A 269 19.04 -7.27 -1.08
N ALA A 270 19.87 -6.26 -1.33
CA ALA A 270 19.54 -4.86 -1.07
C ALA A 270 18.28 -4.40 -1.84
N GLU A 271 18.12 -4.83 -3.09
CA GLU A 271 16.95 -4.50 -3.91
C GLU A 271 15.69 -5.24 -3.45
N LEU A 272 15.80 -6.51 -3.06
CA LEU A 272 14.69 -7.24 -2.44
C LEU A 272 14.23 -6.60 -1.12
N LEU A 273 15.18 -6.12 -0.31
CA LEU A 273 14.88 -5.39 0.92
C LEU A 273 14.17 -4.06 0.66
N LYS A 274 14.54 -3.34 -0.41
CA LYS A 274 13.80 -2.13 -0.84
C LYS A 274 12.36 -2.44 -1.22
N VAL A 275 12.12 -3.54 -1.94
CA VAL A 275 10.75 -3.99 -2.27
C VAL A 275 9.95 -4.28 -1.00
N ASN A 276 10.53 -5.03 -0.06
CA ASN A 276 9.90 -5.32 1.23
C ASN A 276 9.55 -4.04 2.00
N ASN A 277 10.49 -3.11 2.14
CA ASN A 277 10.28 -1.84 2.84
C ASN A 277 9.21 -0.99 2.16
N THR A 278 9.15 -1.00 0.83
CA THR A 278 8.12 -0.28 0.06
C THR A 278 6.74 -0.88 0.28
N MET A 279 6.62 -2.21 0.29
CA MET A 279 5.36 -2.89 0.59
C MET A 279 4.88 -2.59 2.00
N GLN A 280 5.77 -2.69 2.99
CA GLN A 280 5.45 -2.31 4.37
C GLN A 280 4.99 -0.85 4.43
N LYS A 281 5.75 0.09 3.85
CA LYS A 281 5.39 1.51 3.84
C LYS A 281 4.04 1.76 3.16
N SER A 282 3.71 1.04 2.09
CA SER A 282 2.40 1.13 1.43
C SER A 282 1.27 0.69 2.37
N ILE A 283 1.44 -0.43 3.08
CA ILE A 283 0.48 -0.91 4.09
C ILE A 283 0.34 0.12 5.22
N TRP A 284 1.45 0.62 5.77
CA TRP A 284 1.44 1.65 6.81
C TRP A 284 0.71 2.93 6.37
N LYS A 285 0.96 3.41 5.15
CA LYS A 285 0.29 4.60 4.62
C LYS A 285 -1.21 4.39 4.40
N SER A 286 -1.68 3.15 4.21
CA SER A 286 -3.12 2.86 4.11
C SER A 286 -3.85 2.89 5.46
N ARG A 287 -3.14 2.80 6.60
CA ARG A 287 -3.76 2.73 7.92
C ARG A 287 -4.59 3.98 8.29
N PRO A 288 -4.11 5.23 8.10
CA PRO A 288 -4.90 6.43 8.37
C PRO A 288 -6.15 6.54 7.50
N LEU A 289 -6.14 5.99 6.28
CA LEU A 289 -7.34 5.95 5.44
C LEU A 289 -8.44 5.03 6.01
N ARG A 290 -8.09 4.04 6.83
CA ARG A 290 -9.08 3.23 7.55
C ARG A 290 -9.77 4.04 8.65
N ASP A 291 -9.03 4.91 9.33
CA ASP A 291 -9.61 5.82 10.32
C ASP A 291 -10.60 6.78 9.63
N LEU A 292 -10.27 7.23 8.41
CA LEU A 292 -11.23 7.97 7.57
C LEU A 292 -12.46 7.11 7.22
N ASN A 293 -12.32 5.82 6.92
CA ASN A 293 -13.48 4.95 6.72
C ASN A 293 -14.39 4.92 7.94
N ARG A 294 -13.79 4.80 9.13
CA ARG A 294 -14.51 4.71 10.40
C ARG A 294 -15.28 5.99 10.70
N VAL A 295 -14.69 7.15 10.39
CA VAL A 295 -15.31 8.47 10.62
C VAL A 295 -16.39 8.76 9.58
N PHE A 296 -16.09 8.51 8.30
CA PHE A 296 -16.96 8.92 7.18
C PHE A 296 -17.93 7.83 6.71
N ASN A 297 -17.83 6.62 7.26
CA ASN A 297 -18.69 5.48 6.95
C ASN A 297 -18.81 5.20 5.43
N VAL A 298 -17.68 5.30 4.73
CA VAL A 298 -17.62 5.23 3.26
C VAL A 298 -17.84 3.80 2.76
N VAL A 299 -17.18 2.83 3.39
CA VAL A 299 -17.26 1.40 3.06
C VAL A 299 -17.91 0.65 4.22
N LYS A 300 -19.10 0.07 3.97
CA LYS A 300 -20.00 -0.60 4.91
C LYS A 300 -19.98 -2.12 4.74
N VAL A 301 -18.83 -2.73 4.97
CA VAL A 301 -18.67 -4.20 4.88
C VAL A 301 -18.27 -4.75 6.23
N GLY A 302 -18.90 -5.83 6.66
CA GLY A 302 -18.54 -6.60 7.85
C GLY A 302 -18.08 -8.00 7.48
N PHE A 303 -17.25 -8.62 8.32
CA PHE A 303 -16.74 -9.97 8.10
C PHE A 303 -16.97 -10.84 9.33
N SER A 304 -17.23 -12.14 9.15
CA SER A 304 -17.33 -13.08 10.28
C SER A 304 -16.00 -13.30 11.00
N HIS A 305 -14.86 -13.06 10.33
CA HIS A 305 -13.51 -13.14 10.90
C HIS A 305 -12.71 -11.87 10.57
N PRO A 306 -12.94 -10.76 11.29
CA PRO A 306 -12.32 -9.47 10.98
C PRO A 306 -10.79 -9.50 11.08
N GLN A 307 -10.21 -10.38 11.92
CA GLN A 307 -8.75 -10.51 12.05
C GLN A 307 -8.05 -10.88 10.74
N MET A 308 -8.75 -11.52 9.81
CA MET A 308 -8.22 -11.85 8.48
C MET A 308 -7.99 -10.58 7.63
N PHE A 309 -8.70 -9.50 7.90
CA PHE A 309 -8.73 -8.30 7.04
C PHE A 309 -8.07 -7.08 7.67
N GLU A 310 -7.59 -7.15 8.92
CA GLU A 310 -7.11 -6.01 9.73
C GLU A 310 -6.11 -5.08 8.99
N ASP A 311 -5.13 -5.64 8.29
CA ASP A 311 -4.13 -4.89 7.50
C ASP A 311 -4.35 -4.94 5.98
N SER A 312 -5.52 -5.41 5.56
CA SER A 312 -5.92 -5.37 4.16
C SER A 312 -6.52 -4.00 3.78
N ALA A 313 -6.48 -3.67 2.49
CA ALA A 313 -7.19 -2.50 1.94
C ALA A 313 -8.72 -2.59 2.12
N PHE A 314 -9.23 -3.75 2.54
CA PHE A 314 -10.65 -4.03 2.72
C PHE A 314 -11.08 -3.95 4.19
N CYS A 315 -10.17 -3.61 5.11
CA CYS A 315 -10.51 -3.37 6.51
C CYS A 315 -11.40 -2.14 6.62
N THR A 316 -12.63 -2.34 7.08
CA THR A 316 -13.64 -1.29 7.23
C THR A 316 -13.72 -0.72 8.64
N GLY A 317 -13.00 -1.27 9.61
CA GLY A 317 -12.97 -0.78 11.00
C GLY A 317 -14.27 -1.00 11.78
N PHE A 318 -15.20 -1.83 11.29
CA PHE A 318 -16.34 -2.30 12.06
C PHE A 318 -15.92 -3.48 12.93
N GLU A 319 -15.64 -3.19 14.18
CA GLU A 319 -15.63 -4.18 15.26
C GLU A 319 -17.05 -4.23 15.84
N ASN A 320 -17.59 -5.44 16.03
CA ASN A 320 -18.89 -5.65 16.68
C ASN A 320 -18.89 -5.13 18.12
#